data_AF-A0A3D2R9D0-F1
#
_entry.id   AF-A0A3D2R9D0-F1
#
_cell.length_a   1.000
_cell.length_b   1.000
_cell.length_c   1.000
_cell.angle_alpha   90.00
_cell.angle_beta   90.00
_cell.angle_gamma   90.00
#
_symmetry.space_group_name_H-M   'P 1'
#
loop_
_entity.id
_entity.type
_entity.pdbx_description
1 polymer ?
#
loop_
_entity_poly.entity_id
_entity_poly.type
_entity_poly.pdbx_seq_one_letter_code
_entity_poly.pdbx_strand_id
1 'polypeptide(L)'
;VLGSLSAPDGIYSVLGNHDYGDYVSWASVEEKQANLNDLKERQAKMGWQLLLNEHISIKRDGQEFSLIGVENWGVGGFKKSGDVQAATQGIDPESFKILMSHDPSHWEHQIKDHPMKVHLTLSG
;
A
#
# COMPACT_ATOMS: atom_id res chain seq x y z
N VAL A 1 -10.72 -3.45 -18.53
CA VAL A 1 -11.75 -3.48 -17.47
C VAL A 1 -11.29 -2.68 -16.25
N LEU A 2 -10.18 -3.02 -15.58
CA LEU A 2 -9.72 -2.23 -14.42
C LEU A 2 -9.25 -0.81 -14.76
N GLY A 3 -8.67 -0.59 -15.94
CA GLY A 3 -8.25 0.74 -16.39
C GLY A 3 -9.37 1.72 -16.74
N SER A 4 -10.65 1.32 -16.66
CA SER A 4 -11.79 2.23 -16.82
C SER A 4 -12.39 2.68 -15.49
N LEU A 5 -11.80 2.29 -14.36
CA LEU A 5 -12.17 2.84 -13.06
C LEU A 5 -11.92 4.35 -13.06
N SER A 6 -12.80 5.09 -12.41
CA SER A 6 -12.68 6.54 -12.23
C SER A 6 -13.30 6.90 -10.88
N ALA A 7 -12.57 7.63 -10.06
CA ALA A 7 -13.01 8.13 -8.76
C ALA A 7 -12.59 9.60 -8.60
N PRO A 8 -13.43 10.46 -7.96
CA PRO A 8 -13.14 11.89 -7.82
C PRO A 8 -11.81 12.19 -7.13
N ASP A 9 -11.47 11.38 -6.13
CA ASP A 9 -10.29 11.59 -5.27
C ASP A 9 -9.06 10.84 -5.78
N GLY A 10 -9.13 10.17 -6.93
CA GLY A 10 -8.06 9.33 -7.47
C GLY A 10 -8.24 7.84 -7.18
N ILE A 11 -7.38 7.02 -7.80
CA ILE A 11 -7.35 5.57 -7.61
C ILE A 11 -6.00 5.20 -7.03
N TYR A 12 -6.04 4.57 -5.86
CA TYR A 12 -4.85 4.22 -5.10
C TYR A 12 -4.77 2.72 -4.91
N SER A 13 -3.55 2.22 -4.82
CA SER A 13 -3.27 0.80 -4.62
C SER A 13 -2.07 0.59 -3.72
N VAL A 14 -1.98 -0.62 -3.16
CA VAL A 14 -0.80 -1.20 -2.50
C VAL A 14 -0.54 -2.57 -3.11
N LEU A 15 0.65 -3.14 -2.88
CA LEU A 15 0.93 -4.51 -3.32
C LEU A 15 0.44 -5.53 -2.30
N GLY A 16 -0.18 -6.59 -2.80
CA GLY A 16 -0.44 -7.79 -2.03
C GLY A 16 0.70 -8.80 -2.08
N ASN A 17 0.61 -9.84 -1.25
CA ASN A 17 1.62 -10.90 -1.18
C ASN A 17 1.82 -11.62 -2.54
N HIS A 18 0.76 -11.78 -3.33
CA HIS A 18 0.83 -12.42 -4.64
C HIS A 18 1.51 -11.56 -5.71
N ASP A 19 1.45 -10.23 -5.59
CA ASP A 19 1.99 -9.31 -6.60
C ASP A 19 3.51 -9.40 -6.73
N TYR A 20 4.20 -9.83 -5.67
CA TYR A 20 5.65 -10.03 -5.67
C TYR A 20 6.10 -11.24 -6.50
N GLY A 21 5.16 -12.11 -6.92
CA GLY A 21 5.48 -13.32 -7.68
C GLY A 21 6.32 -14.34 -6.90
N ASP A 22 6.32 -14.29 -5.57
CA ASP A 22 7.13 -15.16 -4.70
C ASP A 22 6.70 -16.64 -4.76
N TYR A 23 5.49 -16.92 -5.26
CA TYR A 23 4.91 -18.27 -5.37
C TYR A 23 5.11 -18.94 -6.74
N VAL A 24 5.89 -18.31 -7.62
CA VAL A 24 6.15 -18.80 -8.99
C VAL A 24 7.64 -19.11 -9.13
N SER A 25 7.96 -20.16 -9.88
CA SER A 25 9.34 -20.45 -10.29
C SER A 25 9.74 -19.57 -11.47
N TRP A 26 10.78 -18.77 -11.29
CA TRP A 26 11.33 -17.89 -12.32
C TRP A 26 12.61 -18.48 -12.89
N ALA A 27 12.90 -18.27 -14.18
CA ALA A 27 14.16 -18.73 -14.75
C ALA A 27 15.36 -17.91 -14.21
N SER A 28 15.11 -16.67 -13.78
CA SER A 28 16.11 -15.83 -13.11
C SER A 28 15.48 -14.79 -12.17
N VAL A 29 16.32 -14.13 -11.36
CA VAL A 29 15.91 -13.03 -10.48
C VAL A 29 15.48 -11.81 -11.31
N GLU A 30 16.14 -11.60 -12.45
CA GLU A 30 15.86 -10.50 -13.37
C GLU A 30 14.47 -10.66 -14.00
N GLU A 31 14.06 -11.87 -14.38
CA GLU A 31 12.70 -12.12 -14.90
C GLU A 31 11.63 -11.82 -13.84
N LYS A 32 11.85 -12.24 -12.59
CA LYS A 32 10.95 -11.92 -11.48
C LYS A 32 10.83 -10.41 -11.27
N GLN A 33 11.96 -9.71 -11.28
CA GLN A 33 11.98 -8.25 -11.12
C GLN A 33 11.30 -7.55 -12.30
N ALA A 34 11.52 -8.02 -13.52
CA ALA A 34 10.88 -7.51 -14.72
C ALA A 34 9.35 -7.68 -14.64
N ASN A 35 8.86 -8.83 -14.17
CA ASN A 35 7.43 -9.05 -13.94
C ASN A 35 6.84 -8.06 -12.92
N LEU A 36 7.51 -7.86 -11.78
CA LEU A 36 7.06 -6.91 -10.76
C LEU A 36 7.04 -5.47 -11.31
N ASN A 37 8.06 -5.09 -12.09
CA ASN A 37 8.13 -3.77 -12.71
C ASN A 37 7.01 -3.58 -13.75
N ASP A 38 6.74 -4.59 -14.59
CA ASP A 38 5.64 -4.56 -15.57
C ASP A 38 4.27 -4.38 -14.88
N LEU A 39 4.03 -5.05 -13.75
CA LEU A 39 2.82 -4.84 -12.95
C LEU A 39 2.69 -3.38 -12.48
N LYS A 40 3.75 -2.81 -11.90
CA LYS A 40 3.77 -1.42 -11.43
C LYS A 40 3.53 -0.45 -12.59
N GLU A 41 4.16 -0.68 -13.74
CA GLU A 41 3.96 0.12 -14.94
C GLU A 41 2.54 0.06 -15.47
N ARG A 42 1.90 -1.12 -15.45
CA ARG A 42 0.50 -1.26 -15.87
C ARG A 42 -0.43 -0.46 -15.00
N GLN A 43 -0.24 -0.46 -13.67
CA GLN A 43 -1.01 0.37 -12.75
C GLN A 43 -0.82 1.86 -13.06
N ALA A 44 0.42 2.30 -13.26
CA ALA A 44 0.72 3.69 -13.65
C ALA A 44 0.07 4.07 -15.00
N LYS A 45 0.11 3.18 -16.01
CA LYS A 45 -0.54 3.39 -17.31
C LYS A 45 -2.07 3.47 -17.21
N MET A 46 -2.67 2.89 -16.17
CA MET A 46 -4.10 3.03 -15.84
C MET A 46 -4.42 4.30 -15.04
N GLY A 47 -3.42 5.12 -14.71
CA GLY A 47 -3.60 6.32 -13.88
C GLY A 47 -3.77 6.03 -12.39
N TRP A 48 -3.45 4.82 -11.94
CA TRP A 48 -3.47 4.48 -10.53
C TRP A 48 -2.19 4.96 -9.87
N GLN A 49 -2.30 5.39 -8.61
CA GLN A 49 -1.14 5.74 -7.79
C GLN A 49 -0.87 4.61 -6.80
N LEU A 50 0.19 3.87 -7.08
CA LEU A 50 0.69 2.82 -6.20
C LEU A 50 1.50 3.46 -5.05
N LEU A 51 1.14 3.15 -3.82
CA LEU A 51 1.81 3.63 -2.62
C LEU A 51 2.62 2.50 -1.97
N LEU A 52 3.94 2.63 -1.91
CA LEU A 52 4.85 1.66 -1.31
C LEU A 52 5.63 2.27 -0.15
N ASN A 53 5.13 2.07 1.07
CA ASN A 53 5.69 2.66 2.29
C ASN A 53 5.76 4.18 2.22
N GLU A 54 4.67 4.79 1.74
CA GLU A 54 4.54 6.22 1.52
C GLU A 54 3.10 6.67 1.85
N HIS A 55 2.88 7.97 1.86
CA HIS A 55 1.55 8.55 2.03
C HIS A 55 1.33 9.70 1.08
N ILE A 56 0.06 10.03 0.91
CA ILE A 56 -0.38 11.25 0.25
C ILE A 56 -1.42 11.96 1.11
N SER A 57 -1.65 13.22 0.80
CA SER A 57 -2.74 13.98 1.40
C SER A 57 -3.92 14.12 0.42
N ILE A 58 -5.12 13.81 0.89
CA ILE A 58 -6.36 13.95 0.13
C ILE A 58 -7.19 15.06 0.77
N LYS A 59 -7.64 16.01 -0.06
CA LYS A 59 -8.47 17.15 0.34
C LYS A 59 -9.88 17.00 -0.20
N ARG A 60 -10.87 17.08 0.68
CA ARG A 60 -12.29 16.99 0.32
C ARG A 60 -13.12 17.93 1.18
N ASP A 61 -13.93 18.78 0.55
CA ASP A 61 -14.84 19.71 1.22
C ASP A 61 -14.17 20.58 2.29
N GLY A 62 -12.92 21.00 2.04
CA GLY A 62 -12.12 21.82 2.98
C GLY A 62 -11.49 21.03 4.13
N GLN A 63 -11.69 19.72 4.20
CA GLN A 63 -11.02 18.80 5.11
C GLN A 63 -9.85 18.09 4.42
N GLU A 64 -8.91 17.61 5.20
CA GLU A 64 -7.68 16.96 4.73
C GLU A 64 -7.40 15.71 5.57
N PHE A 65 -7.01 14.62 4.92
CA PHE A 65 -6.56 13.41 5.60
C PHE A 65 -5.38 12.76 4.85
N SER A 66 -4.56 12.03 5.60
CA SER A 66 -3.47 11.25 5.00
C SER A 66 -3.97 9.85 4.60
N LEU A 67 -3.74 9.48 3.35
CA LEU A 67 -3.88 8.11 2.87
C LEU A 67 -2.47 7.47 2.84
N ILE A 68 -2.27 6.48 3.71
CA ILE A 68 -1.00 5.79 3.91
C ILE A 68 -1.07 4.45 3.18
N GLY A 69 -0.06 4.12 2.38
CA GLY A 69 0.10 2.80 1.78
C GLY A 69 1.40 2.16 2.19
N VAL A 70 1.33 0.90 2.61
CA VAL A 70 2.51 0.08 2.92
C VAL A 70 2.65 -1.06 1.91
N GLU A 71 3.88 -1.50 1.72
CA GLU A 71 4.15 -2.79 1.08
C GLU A 71 3.57 -3.96 1.90
N ASN A 72 3.51 -5.16 1.32
CA ASN A 72 2.97 -6.32 2.02
C ASN A 72 3.77 -6.62 3.30
N TRP A 73 3.05 -6.82 4.40
CA TRP A 73 3.59 -7.34 5.65
C TRP A 73 2.60 -8.35 6.21
N GLY A 74 2.97 -9.63 6.28
CA GLY A 74 2.10 -10.70 6.78
C GLY A 74 2.77 -11.60 7.80
N VAL A 75 1.98 -12.19 8.70
CA VAL A 75 2.46 -13.20 9.66
C VAL A 75 2.94 -14.45 8.94
N GLY A 76 3.91 -15.16 9.52
CA GLY A 76 4.47 -16.39 8.95
C GLY A 76 5.51 -16.11 7.86
N GLY A 77 5.43 -16.87 6.76
CA GLY A 77 6.37 -16.85 5.64
C GLY A 77 6.04 -15.86 4.53
N PHE A 78 5.06 -14.98 4.73
CA PHE A 78 4.71 -13.96 3.75
C PHE A 78 5.76 -12.84 3.70
N LYS A 79 5.77 -12.12 2.58
CA LYS A 79 6.63 -10.94 2.38
C LYS A 79 6.43 -9.95 3.54
N LYS A 80 7.53 -9.44 4.10
CA LYS A 80 7.55 -8.43 5.18
C LYS A 80 8.33 -7.21 4.72
N SER A 81 7.81 -6.57 3.68
CA SER A 81 8.37 -5.34 3.10
C SER A 81 7.64 -4.09 3.60
N GLY A 82 6.45 -4.23 4.19
CA GLY A 82 5.71 -3.12 4.78
C GLY A 82 6.50 -2.42 5.89
N ASP A 83 6.61 -1.10 5.80
CA ASP A 83 7.28 -0.21 6.74
C ASP A 83 6.35 0.97 7.06
N VAL A 84 5.61 0.85 8.15
CA VAL A 84 4.69 1.91 8.61
C VAL A 84 5.44 3.14 9.11
N GLN A 85 6.66 3.01 9.60
CA GLN A 85 7.44 4.14 10.09
C GLN A 85 7.86 5.03 8.91
N ALA A 86 8.37 4.43 7.84
CA ALA A 86 8.67 5.13 6.60
C ALA A 86 7.39 5.76 6.00
N ALA A 87 6.30 4.98 5.93
CA ALA A 87 5.05 5.44 5.34
C ALA A 87 4.42 6.63 6.06
N THR A 88 4.73 6.81 7.34
CA THR A 88 4.12 7.85 8.19
C THR A 88 5.06 9.00 8.53
N GLN A 89 6.28 9.00 7.99
CA GLN A 89 7.26 10.05 8.27
C GLN A 89 6.73 11.43 7.83
N GLY A 90 6.68 12.38 8.76
CA GLY A 90 6.25 13.75 8.50
C GLY A 90 4.73 13.98 8.58
N ILE A 91 3.93 12.93 8.82
CA ILE A 91 2.49 13.09 9.09
C ILE A 91 2.29 13.67 10.50
N ASP A 92 1.39 14.63 10.62
CA ASP A 92 0.93 15.13 11.92
C ASP A 92 0.22 14.00 12.70
N PRO A 93 0.69 13.62 13.90
CA PRO A 93 0.04 12.60 14.74
C PRO A 93 -1.43 12.87 15.04
N GLU A 94 -1.89 14.13 15.01
CA GLU A 94 -3.29 14.49 15.29
C GLU A 94 -4.18 14.52 14.04
N SER A 95 -3.61 14.44 12.84
CA SER A 95 -4.39 14.45 11.59
C SER A 95 -5.25 13.19 11.37
N PHE A 96 -6.31 13.26 10.57
CA PHE A 96 -7.03 12.04 10.20
C PHE A 96 -6.19 11.18 9.24
N LYS A 97 -6.17 9.86 9.47
CA LYS A 97 -5.26 8.91 8.79
C LYS A 97 -5.98 7.62 8.42
N ILE A 98 -5.91 7.25 7.15
CA ILE A 98 -6.38 5.95 6.63
C ILE A 98 -5.16 5.15 6.18
N LEU A 99 -5.03 3.91 6.62
CA LEU A 99 -3.99 2.97 6.22
C LEU A 99 -4.54 1.95 5.23
N MET A 100 -3.90 1.77 4.08
CA MET A 100 -4.09 0.64 3.18
C MET A 100 -2.99 -0.37 3.42
N SER A 101 -3.37 -1.61 3.70
CA SER A 101 -2.43 -2.71 3.94
C SER A 101 -3.08 -4.04 3.60
N HIS A 102 -2.45 -4.80 2.70
CA HIS A 102 -3.07 -6.01 2.14
C HIS A 102 -3.39 -7.11 3.17
N ASP A 103 -2.40 -7.49 3.99
CA ASP A 103 -2.56 -8.63 4.91
C ASP A 103 -3.22 -8.17 6.24
N PRO A 104 -4.39 -8.72 6.62
CA PRO A 104 -5.09 -8.33 7.84
C PRO A 104 -4.27 -8.52 9.12
N SER A 105 -3.34 -9.49 9.14
CA SER A 105 -2.49 -9.76 10.29
C SER A 105 -1.51 -8.61 10.57
N HIS A 106 -1.24 -7.75 9.59
CA HIS A 106 -0.46 -6.53 9.77
C HIS A 106 -1.08 -5.63 10.83
N TRP A 107 -2.39 -5.45 10.80
CA TRP A 107 -3.07 -4.61 11.77
C TRP A 107 -2.84 -5.11 13.20
N GLU A 108 -3.06 -6.41 13.40
CA GLU A 108 -2.97 -7.05 14.71
C GLU A 108 -1.55 -7.00 15.30
N HIS A 109 -0.51 -7.05 14.47
CA HIS A 109 0.87 -7.24 14.93
C HIS A 109 1.76 -6.00 14.82
N GLN A 110 1.42 -5.05 13.96
CA GLN A 110 2.23 -3.84 13.75
C GLN A 110 1.47 -2.55 14.07
N ILE A 111 0.15 -2.50 13.82
CA ILE A 111 -0.58 -1.24 13.78
C ILE A 111 -1.34 -0.92 15.07
N LYS A 112 -2.02 -1.90 15.68
CA LYS A 112 -2.90 -1.65 16.86
C LYS A 112 -2.19 -0.90 18.00
N ASP A 113 -0.92 -1.25 18.22
CA ASP A 113 -0.08 -0.69 19.29
C ASP A 113 0.85 0.43 18.80
N HIS A 114 0.90 0.71 17.48
CA HIS A 114 1.78 1.73 16.91
C HIS A 114 1.46 3.14 17.44
N PRO A 115 2.47 4.01 17.67
CA PRO A 115 2.26 5.37 18.18
C PRO A 115 1.54 6.32 17.21
N MET A 116 1.67 6.13 15.89
CA MET A 116 1.04 6.98 14.88
C MET A 116 -0.51 6.87 14.82
N LYS A 117 -1.13 5.96 15.59
CA LYS A 117 -2.61 5.76 15.70
C LYS A 117 -3.41 6.11 14.44
N VAL A 118 -3.54 5.13 13.55
CA VAL A 118 -4.38 5.27 12.34
C VAL A 118 -5.86 5.10 12.69
N HIS A 119 -6.73 5.86 12.04
CA HIS A 119 -8.16 5.92 12.36
C HIS A 119 -8.95 4.81 11.67
N LEU A 120 -8.50 4.39 10.48
CA LEU A 120 -9.09 3.33 9.69
C LEU A 120 -7.99 2.53 9.01
N THR A 121 -8.12 1.21 9.00
CA THR A 121 -7.27 0.33 8.19
C THR A 121 -8.15 -0.40 7.17
N LEU A 122 -7.79 -0.29 5.90
CA LEU A 122 -8.38 -1.01 4.78
C LEU A 122 -7.46 -2.18 4.44
N SER A 123 -7.90 -3.38 4.78
CA SER A 123 -7.17 -4.62 4.49
C SER A 123 -7.92 -5.54 3.54
N GLY A 124 -7.19 -6.05 2.56
CA GLY A 124 -7.69 -6.90 1.48
C GLY A 124 -6.85 -6.84 0.22
#